data_AF-A0A024TTT2-F1
#
_entry.id   AF-A0A024TTT2-F1
#
_cell.length_a   1.000
_cell.length_b   1.000
_cell.length_c   1.000
_cell.angle_alpha   90.00
_cell.angle_beta   90.00
_cell.angle_gamma   90.00
#
_symmetry.space_group_name_H-M   'P 1'
#
loop_
_entity.id
_entity.type
_entity.pdbx_description
1 polymer ?
#
loop_
_entity_poly.entity_id
_entity_poly.type
_entity_poly.pdbx_seq_one_letter_code
_entity_poly.pdbx_strand_id
1 'polypeptide(L)'
;MSALFKLWVMLTGVSLHLLWTQRNHAKHRNRAMPPAHVILDVSFVTWLRSVRRWMRLQVPDDAELAAVQAALVTLLRQTNYRDLHAKYPRCLALDTTFDVH
;
A
#
# COMPACT_ATOMS: atom_id res chain seq x y z
N MET A 1 16.69 10.19 3.99
CA MET A 1 15.72 10.23 2.85
C MET A 1 14.42 10.83 3.35
N SER A 2 13.72 11.64 2.55
CA SER A 2 12.41 12.17 2.95
C SER A 2 11.39 11.02 3.12
N ALA A 3 10.62 11.01 4.20
CA ALA A 3 9.61 9.98 4.48
C ALA A 3 8.62 9.79 3.31
N LEU A 4 8.27 10.88 2.61
CA LEU A 4 7.43 10.84 1.42
C LEU A 4 8.08 10.08 0.28
N PHE A 5 9.39 10.24 0.09
CA PHE A 5 10.15 9.51 -0.94
C PHE A 5 10.09 8.01 -0.70
N LYS A 6 10.20 7.57 0.57
CA LYS A 6 10.10 6.15 0.94
C LYS A 6 8.72 5.57 0.64
N LEU A 7 7.66 6.30 1.01
CA LEU A 7 6.28 5.93 0.69
C LEU A 7 6.07 5.83 -0.83
N TRP A 8 6.63 6.77 -1.60
CA TRP A 8 6.55 6.79 -3.05
C TRP A 8 7.31 5.63 -3.72
N VAL A 9 8.50 5.29 -3.23
CA VAL A 9 9.27 4.12 -3.70
C VAL A 9 8.49 2.83 -3.47
N MET A 10 7.86 2.66 -2.31
CA MET A 10 7.02 1.49 -2.04
C MET A 10 5.80 1.44 -2.98
N LEU A 11 5.14 2.58 -3.21
CA LEU A 11 3.98 2.65 -4.10
C LEU A 11 4.33 2.31 -5.55
N THR A 12 5.42 2.90 -6.07
CA THR A 12 5.89 2.65 -7.43
C THR A 12 6.33 1.21 -7.62
N GLY A 13 7.06 0.64 -6.65
CA GLY A 13 7.45 -0.78 -6.67
C GLY A 13 6.25 -1.72 -6.73
N VAL A 14 5.24 -1.49 -5.89
CA VAL A 14 3.99 -2.28 -5.89
C VAL A 14 3.24 -2.12 -7.22
N SER A 15 3.08 -0.89 -7.70
CA SER A 15 2.32 -0.60 -8.92
C SER A 15 2.99 -1.22 -10.15
N LEU A 16 4.31 -1.10 -10.26
CA LEU A 16 5.09 -1.70 -11.35
C LEU A 16 5.02 -3.23 -11.30
N HIS A 17 5.20 -3.83 -10.12
CA HIS A 17 5.12 -5.28 -9.96
C HIS A 17 3.73 -5.81 -10.33
N LEU A 18 2.67 -5.12 -9.91
CA LEU A 18 1.30 -5.50 -10.25
C LEU A 18 1.05 -5.40 -11.76
N LEU A 19 1.38 -4.27 -12.38
CA LEU A 19 1.21 -4.07 -13.82
C LEU A 19 2.00 -5.08 -14.64
N TRP A 20 3.25 -5.33 -14.25
CA TRP A 20 4.10 -6.34 -14.88
C TRP A 20 3.46 -7.73 -14.80
N THR A 21 2.99 -8.12 -13.62
CA THR A 21 2.36 -9.42 -13.38
C THR A 21 1.07 -9.58 -14.19
N GLN A 22 0.21 -8.56 -14.19
CA GLN A 22 -1.04 -8.59 -14.96
C GLN A 22 -0.77 -8.64 -16.47
N ARG A 23 0.19 -7.85 -16.96
CA ARG A 23 0.59 -7.87 -18.37
C ARG A 23 1.12 -9.25 -18.79
N ASN A 24 1.93 -9.89 -17.93
CA ASN A 24 2.43 -11.24 -18.20
C ASN A 24 1.32 -12.28 -18.19
N HIS A 25 0.36 -12.18 -17.28
CA HIS A 25 -0.81 -13.06 -17.29
C HIS A 25 -1.67 -12.88 -18.55
N ALA A 26 -1.84 -11.66 -19.02
CA ALA A 26 -2.56 -11.41 -20.27
C ALA A 26 -1.83 -12.00 -21.48
N LYS A 27 -0.52 -11.79 -21.55
CA LYS A 27 0.31 -12.29 -22.65
C LYS A 27 0.43 -13.82 -22.67
N HIS A 28 0.56 -14.47 -21.52
CA HIS A 28 0.96 -15.87 -21.44
C HIS A 28 -0.14 -16.83 -20.97
N ARG A 29 -1.23 -16.32 -20.38
CA ARG A 29 -2.31 -17.16 -19.80
C ARG A 29 -3.70 -16.85 -20.37
N ASN A 30 -3.77 -16.09 -21.46
CA ASN A 30 -5.00 -15.67 -22.12
C ASN A 30 -6.04 -15.06 -21.13
N ARG A 31 -5.56 -14.38 -20.08
CA ARG A 31 -6.42 -13.70 -19.09
C ARG A 31 -6.63 -12.25 -19.52
N ALA A 32 -7.85 -11.76 -19.45
CA ALA A 32 -8.11 -10.34 -19.68
C ALA A 32 -7.37 -9.49 -18.62
N MET A 33 -6.87 -8.32 -19.04
CA MET A 33 -6.28 -7.37 -18.09
C MET A 33 -7.40 -6.84 -17.18
N PRO A 34 -7.19 -6.77 -15.85
CA PRO A 34 -8.19 -6.20 -14.97
C PRO A 34 -8.50 -4.74 -15.34
N PRO A 35 -9.73 -4.26 -15.12
CA PRO A 35 -10.07 -2.86 -15.30
C PRO A 35 -9.16 -1.93 -14.48
N ALA A 36 -8.94 -0.70 -14.98
CA ALA A 36 -8.02 0.25 -14.35
C ALA A 36 -8.35 0.54 -12.87
N HIS A 37 -9.64 0.64 -12.52
CA HIS A 37 -10.06 0.86 -11.13
C HIS A 37 -9.70 -0.31 -10.20
N VAL A 38 -9.71 -1.55 -10.71
CA VAL A 38 -9.29 -2.74 -9.95
C VAL A 38 -7.77 -2.70 -9.73
N ILE A 39 -7.00 -2.31 -10.75
CA ILE A 39 -5.54 -2.17 -10.63
C ILE A 39 -5.19 -1.09 -9.60
N LEU A 40 -5.92 0.02 -9.59
CA LEU A 40 -5.74 1.12 -8.64
C LEU A 40 -6.05 0.68 -7.21
N ASP A 41 -7.18 0.01 -7.00
CA ASP A 41 -7.57 -0.52 -5.70
C ASP A 41 -6.56 -1.54 -5.15
N VAL A 42 -6.14 -2.50 -5.98
CA VAL A 42 -5.18 -3.54 -5.58
C VAL A 42 -3.81 -2.93 -5.32
N SER A 43 -3.38 -1.95 -6.12
CA SER A 43 -2.13 -1.19 -5.89
C SER A 43 -2.17 -0.49 -4.54
N PHE A 44 -3.26 0.21 -4.22
CA PHE A 44 -3.43 0.92 -2.95
C PHE A 44 -3.38 -0.01 -1.74
N VAL A 45 -4.16 -1.10 -1.75
CA VAL A 45 -4.20 -2.07 -0.64
C VAL A 45 -2.84 -2.76 -0.46
N THR A 46 -2.19 -3.14 -1.56
CA THR A 46 -0.89 -3.81 -1.51
C THR A 46 0.21 -2.88 -1.03
N TRP A 47 0.15 -1.60 -1.42
CA TRP A 47 1.04 -0.56 -0.92
C TRP A 47 0.88 -0.36 0.59
N LEU A 48 -0.34 -0.17 1.10
CA LEU A 48 -0.58 -0.03 2.54
C LEU A 48 -0.13 -1.26 3.34
N ARG A 49 -0.34 -2.47 2.81
CA ARG A 49 0.18 -3.70 3.44
C ARG A 49 1.70 -3.71 3.51
N SER A 50 2.37 -3.23 2.45
CA SER A 50 3.83 -3.15 2.39
C SER A 50 4.38 -2.13 3.38
N VAL A 51 3.75 -0.94 3.44
CA VAL A 51 4.07 0.11 4.42
C VAL A 51 3.86 -0.41 5.84
N ARG A 52 2.72 -1.03 6.13
CA ARG A 52 2.42 -1.62 7.45
C ARG A 52 3.46 -2.67 7.85
N ARG A 53 3.82 -3.57 6.92
CA ARG A 53 4.85 -4.59 7.18
C ARG A 53 6.20 -3.93 7.47
N TRP A 54 6.58 -2.93 6.69
CA TRP A 54 7.83 -2.19 6.93
C TRP A 54 7.84 -1.51 8.31
N MET A 55 6.75 -0.84 8.68
CA MET A 55 6.60 -0.18 9.99
C MET A 55 6.75 -1.17 11.16
N ARG A 56 6.16 -2.36 11.06
CA ARG A 56 6.29 -3.43 12.08
C ARG A 56 7.71 -3.96 12.26
N LEU A 57 8.57 -3.77 11.26
CA LEU A 57 9.97 -4.20 11.31
C LEU A 57 10.90 -3.11 11.87
N GLN A 58 10.40 -1.89 12.11
CA GLN A 58 11.21 -0.80 12.66
C GLN A 58 11.28 -0.87 14.19
N VAL A 59 12.32 -0.26 14.76
CA VAL A 59 12.49 -0.14 16.21
C VAL A 59 11.51 0.92 16.76
N PRO A 60 10.93 0.75 17.97
CA PRO A 60 9.91 1.66 18.51
C PRO A 60 10.31 3.13 18.67
N ASP A 61 11.60 3.45 18.76
CA ASP A 61 12.12 4.82 18.95
C ASP A 61 12.84 5.37 17.70
N ASP A 62 12.47 4.85 16.52
CA ASP A 62 13.08 5.28 15.26
C ASP A 62 12.42 6.57 14.73
N ALA A 63 13.21 7.63 14.63
CA ALA A 63 12.77 8.91 14.06
C ALA A 63 12.27 8.78 12.60
N GLU A 64 12.79 7.83 11.83
CA GLU A 64 12.32 7.53 10.48
C GLU A 64 10.90 6.94 10.51
N LEU A 65 10.62 6.04 11.45
CA LEU A 65 9.28 5.46 11.63
C LEU A 65 8.25 6.55 11.92
N ALA A 66 8.55 7.45 12.86
CA ALA A 66 7.67 8.57 13.20
C ALA A 66 7.43 9.50 11.99
N ALA A 67 8.48 9.82 11.23
CA ALA A 67 8.37 10.65 10.03
C ALA A 67 7.50 9.99 8.94
N VAL A 68 7.65 8.68 8.73
CA VAL A 68 6.83 7.91 7.78
C VAL A 68 5.38 7.83 8.23
N GLN A 69 5.11 7.62 9.52
CA GLN A 69 3.75 7.65 10.07
C GLN A 69 3.07 9.00 9.84
N ALA A 70 3.75 10.10 10.16
CA ALA A 70 3.22 11.45 9.97
C ALA A 70 2.93 11.76 8.48
N ALA A 71 3.87 11.40 7.59
CA ALA A 71 3.70 11.57 6.16
C ALA A 71 2.52 10.73 5.62
N LEU A 72 2.39 9.49 6.07
CA LEU A 72 1.31 8.59 5.68
C LEU A 72 -0.06 9.10 6.11
N VAL A 73 -0.19 9.55 7.36
CA VAL A 73 -1.45 10.15 7.86
C VAL A 73 -1.83 11.39 7.04
N THR A 74 -0.85 12.23 6.71
CA THR A 74 -1.08 13.42 5.87
C THR A 74 -1.54 13.04 4.47
N LEU A 75 -0.91 12.02 3.87
CA LEU A 75 -1.22 11.55 2.54
C LEU A 75 -2.63 10.94 2.45
N LEU A 76 -3.04 10.15 3.44
CA LEU A 76 -4.37 9.52 3.48
C LEU A 76 -5.53 10.49 3.70
N ARG A 77 -5.25 11.73 4.08
CA ARG A 77 -6.24 12.81 4.15
C ARG A 77 -6.44 13.54 2.82
N GLN A 78 -5.51 13.39 1.87
CA GLN A 78 -5.61 14.02 0.55
C GLN A 78 -6.73 13.37 -0.27
N THR A 79 -7.46 14.17 -1.06
CA THR A 79 -8.66 13.73 -1.80
C THR A 79 -8.47 12.42 -2.56
N ASN A 80 -7.35 12.26 -3.27
CA ASN A 80 -7.08 11.08 -4.10
C ASN A 80 -6.86 9.78 -3.30
N TYR A 81 -6.46 9.89 -2.03
CA TYR A 81 -6.22 8.74 -1.15
C TYR A 81 -7.34 8.54 -0.14
N ARG A 82 -8.04 9.62 0.23
CA ARG A 82 -9.09 9.62 1.24
C ARG A 82 -10.21 8.64 0.89
N ASP A 83 -10.67 8.67 -0.36
CA ASP A 83 -11.82 7.85 -0.78
C ASP A 83 -11.42 6.35 -0.81
N LEU A 84 -10.18 6.05 -1.22
CA LEU A 84 -9.62 4.69 -1.16
C LEU A 84 -9.40 4.23 0.29
N HIS A 85 -8.94 5.12 1.16
CA HIS A 85 -8.75 4.82 2.57
C HIS A 85 -10.08 4.53 3.27
N ALA A 86 -11.12 5.32 2.96
CA ALA A 86 -12.47 5.09 3.45
C ALA A 86 -13.05 3.76 2.93
N LYS A 87 -12.75 3.38 1.69
CA LYS A 87 -13.13 2.09 1.11
C LYS A 87 -12.42 0.91 1.77
N TYR A 88 -11.19 1.10 2.24
CA TYR A 88 -10.34 0.03 2.79
C TYR A 88 -9.74 0.37 4.18
N PRO A 89 -10.57 0.59 5.21
CA PRO A 89 -10.13 1.18 6.49
C PRO A 89 -9.20 0.28 7.30
N ARG A 90 -9.24 -1.05 7.08
CA ARG A 90 -8.44 -2.04 7.83
C ARG A 90 -7.03 -2.28 7.27
N CYS A 91 -6.64 -1.62 6.19
CA CYS A 91 -5.34 -1.89 5.55
C CYS A 91 -4.14 -1.52 6.41
N LEU A 92 -4.30 -0.53 7.29
CA LEU A 92 -3.27 -0.08 8.25
C LEU A 92 -3.49 -0.57 9.67
N ALA A 93 -4.59 -1.26 9.96
CA ALA A 93 -4.82 -1.83 11.29
C ALA A 93 -3.62 -2.69 11.68
N LEU A 94 -2.95 -2.30 12.78
CA LEU A 94 -1.78 -2.99 13.31
C LEU A 94 -2.18 -4.18 14.18
N ASP A 95 -3.46 -4.30 14.53
CA ASP A 95 -3.98 -5.40 15.34
C ASP A 95 -4.02 -6.71 14.56
N THR A 96 -3.45 -7.75 15.16
CA THR A 96 -3.76 -9.14 14.86
C THR A 96 -5.14 -9.46 15.41
N THR A 97 -6.21 -9.09 14.71
CA THR A 97 -7.53 -9.68 14.95
C THR A 97 -7.57 -11.08 14.33
N PHE A 98 -6.71 -11.96 14.84
CA PHE A 98 -6.91 -13.39 14.81
C PHE A 98 -6.97 -13.88 16.26
N ASP A 99 -7.82 -13.25 17.08
CA ASP A 99 -8.42 -13.96 18.20
C ASP A 99 -9.45 -14.92 17.59
N VAL A 100 -9.00 -16.14 17.33
CA VAL A 100 -9.89 -17.28 17.10
C VAL A 100 -10.12 -17.86 18.49
N HIS A 101 -11.34 -17.67 19.00
CA HIS A 101 -11.86 -18.36 20.19
C HIS A 101 -11.83 -19.88 20.01
#